data_AF-A0A7X6XCB2-F1
#
_entry.id   AF-A0A7X6XCB2-F1
#
_cell.length_a   1.000
_cell.length_b   1.000
_cell.length_c   1.000
_cell.angle_alpha   90.00
_cell.angle_beta   90.00
_cell.angle_gamma   90.00
#
_symmetry.space_group_name_H-M   'P 1'
#
loop_
_entity.id
_entity.type
_entity.pdbx_description
1 polymer ?
#
loop_
_entity_poly.entity_id
_entity_poly.type
_entity_poly.pdbx_seq_one_letter_code
_entity_poly.pdbx_strand_id
1 'polypeptide(L)'
;TCRAVSSLPILLEISASLIKEKGYFLPLKSNIEKELKLSSKILLKLGLKYIKTIEYYLPIDDAYRTIPVFNKISKTCTNYPRNYNLIVKTYKKI
;
A
#
# COMPACT_ATOMS: atom_id res chain seq x y z
N THR A 1 4.76 -10.15 -5.61
CA THR A 1 3.38 -9.67 -5.34
C THR A 1 2.99 -10.13 -3.94
N CYS A 2 2.51 -9.23 -3.06
CA CYS A 2 2.02 -9.64 -1.74
C CYS A 2 0.58 -10.15 -1.86
N ARG A 3 0.34 -11.45 -1.65
CA ARG A 3 -0.99 -11.94 -1.23
C ARG A 3 -1.08 -11.71 0.28
N ALA A 4 -1.76 -10.65 0.71
CA ALA A 4 -1.80 -10.31 2.13
C ALA A 4 -3.21 -9.90 2.58
N VAL A 5 -3.65 -10.53 3.66
CA VAL A 5 -4.86 -10.26 4.45
C VAL A 5 -4.77 -8.88 5.15
N SER A 6 -3.60 -8.23 5.11
CA SER A 6 -3.31 -6.99 5.84
C SER A 6 -3.82 -5.73 5.14
N SER A 7 -4.06 -4.68 5.92
CA SER A 7 -4.48 -3.37 5.41
C SER A 7 -3.37 -2.69 4.58
N LEU A 8 -3.76 -1.85 3.61
CA LEU A 8 -2.89 -1.11 2.72
C LEU A 8 -1.79 -0.33 3.46
N PRO A 9 -2.05 0.42 4.56
CA PRO A 9 -0.98 1.15 5.25
C PRO A 9 0.13 0.23 5.77
N ILE A 10 -0.20 -0.99 6.23
CA ILE A 10 0.79 -1.98 6.66
C ILE A 10 1.63 -2.42 5.45
N LEU A 11 0.98 -2.70 4.32
CA LEU A 11 1.65 -3.13 3.09
C LEU A 11 2.58 -2.06 2.53
N LEU A 12 2.14 -0.81 2.51
CA LEU A 12 2.93 0.33 2.07
C LEU A 12 4.18 0.47 2.92
N GLU A 13 4.04 0.42 4.25
CA GLU A 13 5.16 0.64 5.15
C GLU A 13 6.22 -0.46 5.04
N ILE A 14 5.81 -1.73 4.97
CA ILE A 14 6.74 -2.86 4.83
C ILE A 14 7.42 -2.84 3.46
N SER A 15 6.67 -2.49 2.42
CA SER A 15 7.17 -2.58 1.04
C SER A 15 7.96 -1.35 0.60
N ALA A 16 7.73 -0.18 1.21
CA ALA A 16 8.31 1.10 0.79
C ALA A 16 9.84 1.07 0.66
N SER A 17 10.54 0.43 1.60
CA SER A 17 12.00 0.37 1.64
C SER A 17 12.59 -0.67 0.68
N LEU A 18 11.77 -1.57 0.15
CA LEU A 18 12.18 -2.58 -0.84
C LEU A 18 12.09 -2.06 -2.28
N ILE A 19 11.41 -0.92 -2.49
CA ILE A 19 11.18 -0.35 -3.82
C ILE A 19 12.26 0.68 -4.13
N LYS A 20 12.97 0.48 -5.25
CA LYS A 20 13.93 1.46 -5.78
C LYS A 20 13.25 2.78 -6.15
N GLU A 21 13.99 3.88 -6.13
CA GLU A 21 13.51 5.16 -6.64
C GLU A 21 13.04 5.02 -8.11
N LYS A 22 11.95 5.72 -8.45
CA LYS A 22 11.21 5.59 -9.72
C LYS A 22 10.59 4.21 -9.95
N GLY A 23 10.68 3.31 -8.97
CA GLY A 23 9.99 2.02 -8.97
C GLY A 23 8.51 2.17 -8.65
N TYR A 24 7.76 1.11 -8.94
CA TYR A 24 6.32 1.08 -8.73
C TYR A 24 5.93 0.02 -7.71
N PHE A 25 4.87 0.31 -6.96
CA PHE A 25 4.22 -0.63 -6.05
C PHE A 25 2.76 -0.80 -6.43
N LEU A 26 2.37 -2.04 -6.70
CA LEU A 26 1.04 -2.42 -7.19
C LEU A 26 0.49 -3.56 -6.32
N PRO A 27 -0.03 -3.27 -5.11
CA PRO A 27 -0.70 -4.29 -4.31
C PRO A 27 -2.05 -4.65 -4.94
N LEU A 28 -2.39 -5.94 -4.93
CA LEU A 28 -3.70 -6.43 -5.38
C LEU A 28 -4.68 -6.39 -4.20
N LYS A 29 -5.76 -5.62 -4.31
CA LYS A 29 -6.80 -5.51 -3.27
C LYS A 29 -8.22 -5.57 -3.87
N SER A 30 -9.24 -5.59 -3.03
CA SER A 30 -10.64 -5.39 -3.43
C SER A 30 -11.00 -3.92 -3.22
N ASN A 31 -12.02 -3.59 -2.42
CA ASN A 31 -12.33 -2.19 -2.13
C ASN A 31 -11.19 -1.53 -1.31
N ILE A 32 -10.73 -0.37 -1.78
CA ILE A 32 -9.53 0.33 -1.31
C ILE A 32 -9.82 1.73 -0.76
N GLU A 33 -11.00 2.30 -0.97
CA GLU A 33 -11.28 3.73 -0.68
C GLU A 33 -10.99 4.15 0.77
N LYS A 34 -11.49 3.38 1.74
CA LYS A 34 -11.28 3.67 3.17
C LYS A 34 -9.80 3.57 3.53
N GLU A 35 -9.12 2.54 3.03
CA GLU A 35 -7.71 2.30 3.32
C GLU A 35 -6.80 3.34 2.63
N LEU A 36 -7.16 3.81 1.44
CA LEU A 36 -6.46 4.86 0.72
C LEU A 36 -6.47 6.16 1.53
N LYS A 37 -7.64 6.56 2.05
CA LYS A 37 -7.79 7.74 2.92
C LYS A 37 -6.91 7.64 4.16
N LEU A 38 -6.86 6.48 4.81
CA LEU A 38 -5.99 6.24 5.98
C LEU A 38 -4.49 6.30 5.61
N SER A 39 -4.13 5.77 4.44
CA SER A 39 -2.74 5.72 3.99
C SER A 39 -2.18 7.06 3.49
N SER A 40 -3.04 8.01 3.11
CA SER A 40 -2.64 9.32 2.56
C SER A 40 -1.56 10.03 3.40
N LYS A 41 -1.70 9.99 4.74
CA LYS A 41 -0.76 10.63 5.69
C LYS A 41 0.62 9.99 5.70
N ILE A 42 0.73 8.68 5.46
CA ILE A 42 2.00 7.96 5.52
C ILE A 42 2.71 7.89 4.17
N LEU A 43 1.97 8.01 3.05
CA LEU A 43 2.55 7.99 1.69
C LEU A 43 3.71 8.99 1.53
N LEU A 44 3.56 10.22 2.01
CA LEU A 44 4.60 11.25 1.98
C LEU A 44 5.86 10.83 2.76
N LYS A 45 5.69 10.25 3.97
CA LYS A 45 6.81 9.77 4.80
C LYS A 45 7.54 8.59 4.17
N LEU A 46 6.82 7.79 3.39
CA LEU A 46 7.37 6.65 2.67
C LEU A 46 7.97 7.03 1.32
N GLY A 47 7.89 8.29 0.89
CA GLY A 47 8.33 8.72 -0.44
C GLY A 47 7.52 8.08 -1.58
N LEU A 48 6.27 7.72 -1.31
CA LEU A 48 5.35 7.11 -2.27
C LEU A 48 4.30 8.14 -2.72
N LYS A 49 4.01 8.16 -4.01
CA LYS A 49 2.95 8.96 -4.62
C LYS A 49 1.88 8.03 -5.21
N TYR A 50 0.64 8.21 -4.80
CA TYR A 50 -0.48 7.55 -5.46
C TYR A 50 -0.67 8.11 -6.88
N ILE A 51 -0.80 7.23 -7.86
CA ILE A 51 -0.92 7.58 -9.28
C ILE A 51 -2.35 7.37 -9.76
N LYS A 52 -2.85 6.14 -9.63
CA LYS A 52 -4.19 5.74 -10.08
C LYS A 52 -4.57 4.42 -9.43
N THR A 53 -5.83 4.03 -9.58
CA THR A 53 -6.29 2.67 -9.29
C THR A 53 -6.80 2.05 -10.57
N ILE A 54 -6.41 0.80 -10.82
CA ILE A 54 -6.94 0.00 -11.93
C ILE A 54 -8.00 -0.92 -11.35
N GLU A 55 -9.21 -0.85 -11.87
CA GLU A 55 -10.37 -1.59 -11.36
C GLU A 55 -10.79 -2.62 -12.40
N TYR A 56 -11.10 -3.83 -11.95
CA TYR A 56 -11.47 -4.94 -12.84
C TYR A 56 -12.32 -5.98 -12.11
N TYR A 57 -13.04 -6.79 -12.87
CA TYR A 57 -13.78 -7.93 -12.38
C TYR A 57 -13.04 -9.23 -12.73
N LEU A 58 -13.05 -10.20 -11.83
CA LEU A 58 -12.51 -11.53 -12.13
C LEU A 58 -13.39 -12.24 -13.17
N PRO A 59 -12.80 -12.93 -14.16
CA PRO A 59 -13.54 -13.49 -15.29
C PRO A 59 -14.45 -14.67 -14.94
N ILE A 60 -14.32 -15.27 -13.75
CA ILE A 60 -15.04 -16.48 -13.34
C ILE A 60 -16.07 -16.16 -12.25
N ASP A 61 -15.67 -15.39 -11.23
CA ASP A 61 -16.49 -15.13 -10.03
C ASP A 61 -17.12 -13.74 -10.01
N ASP A 62 -16.95 -12.91 -11.05
CA ASP A 62 -17.37 -11.51 -11.13
C ASP A 62 -16.99 -10.68 -9.88
N ALA A 63 -15.92 -11.08 -9.20
CA ALA A 63 -15.52 -10.44 -7.97
C ALA A 63 -14.74 -9.16 -8.27
N TYR A 64 -15.20 -8.04 -7.69
CA TYR A 64 -14.53 -6.75 -7.82
C TYR A 64 -13.11 -6.76 -7.25
N ARG A 65 -12.14 -6.32 -8.05
CA ARG A 65 -10.74 -6.21 -7.69
C ARG A 65 -10.17 -4.87 -8.15
N THR A 66 -9.19 -4.41 -7.39
CA THR A 66 -8.48 -3.16 -7.63
C THR A 66 -6.97 -3.34 -7.49
N ILE A 67 -6.23 -2.57 -8.27
CA ILE A 67 -4.78 -2.49 -8.25
C ILE A 67 -4.42 -1.01 -8.13
N PRO A 68 -4.31 -0.46 -6.90
CA PRO A 68 -3.77 0.87 -6.71
C PRO A 68 -2.30 0.90 -7.12
N VAL A 69 -1.91 1.94 -7.84
CA VAL A 69 -0.57 2.14 -8.38
C VAL A 69 0.10 3.26 -7.60
N PHE A 70 1.23 2.95 -6.98
CA PHE A 70 2.07 3.91 -6.27
C PHE A 70 3.43 4.01 -6.95
N ASN A 71 3.94 5.22 -7.14
CA ASN A 71 5.28 5.49 -7.65
C ASN A 71 6.20 5.94 -6.50
N LYS A 72 7.42 5.43 -6.48
CA LYS A 72 8.47 5.82 -5.55
C LYS A 72 9.15 7.11 -6.04
N ILE A 73 8.78 8.23 -5.44
CA ILE A 73 9.30 9.56 -5.82
C ILE A 73 10.58 9.95 -5.06
N SER A 74 10.81 9.37 -3.88
CA SER A 74 11.99 9.65 -3.06
C SER A 74 12.33 8.48 -2.16
N LYS A 75 13.57 8.44 -1.66
CA LYS A 75 14.02 7.46 -0.66
C LYS A 75 13.09 7.44 0.56
N THR A 76 12.77 6.25 1.07
CA THR A 76 12.07 6.11 2.36
C THR A 76 12.95 6.68 3.46
N CYS A 77 12.37 7.39 4.43
CA CYS A 77 13.09 7.73 5.66
C CYS A 77 13.62 6.45 6.34
N THR A 78 14.82 6.53 6.92
CA THR A 78 15.51 5.41 7.59
C THR A 78 14.74 4.81 8.76
N ASN A 79 13.80 5.56 9.35
CA ASN A 79 12.92 5.09 10.43
C ASN A 79 11.87 4.06 9.95
N TYR A 80 11.82 3.75 8.65
CA TYR A 80 10.87 2.82 8.05
C TYR A 80 11.56 1.65 7.33
N PRO A 81 11.01 0.43 7.43
CA PRO A 81 9.79 0.07 8.16
C PRO A 81 10.00 0.10 9.68
N ARG A 82 8.95 0.48 10.44
CA ARG A 82 8.98 0.33 11.90
C ARG A 82 8.91 -1.16 12.27
N ASN A 83 9.13 -1.47 13.55
CA ASN A 83 8.93 -2.83 14.04
C ASN A 83 7.49 -3.31 13.75
N TYR A 84 7.35 -4.51 13.18
CA TYR A 84 6.07 -5.05 12.72
C TYR A 84 4.97 -5.00 13.79
N ASN A 85 5.31 -5.29 15.05
CA ASN A 85 4.35 -5.21 16.17
C ASN A 85 3.77 -3.81 16.36
N LEU A 86 4.56 -2.75 16.15
CA LEU A 86 4.10 -1.37 16.23
C LEU A 86 3.22 -1.00 15.04
N ILE A 87 3.59 -1.46 13.84
CA ILE A 87 2.82 -1.23 12.61
C ILE A 87 1.41 -1.84 12.77
N VAL A 88 1.33 -3.11 13.14
CA VAL A 88 0.06 -3.81 13.35
C VAL A 88 -0.77 -3.12 14.44
N LYS A 89 -0.18 -2.76 15.59
CA LYS A 89 -0.90 -2.04 16.65
C LYS A 89 -1.45 -0.68 16.19
N THR A 90 -0.73 0.01 15.30
CA THR A 90 -1.16 1.32 14.79
C THR A 90 -2.36 1.19 13.85
N TYR A 91 -2.38 0.18 12.98
CA TYR A 91 -3.35 0.07 11.89
C TYR A 91 -4.44 -0.99 12.09
N LYS A 92 -4.34 -1.85 13.12
CA LYS A 92 -5.36 -2.85 13.49
C LYS A 92 -6.34 -2.33 14.55
N LYS A 93 -6.05 -1.18 15.17
CA LYS A 93 -6.90 -0.54 16.21
C LYS A 93 -8.01 0.34 15.63
N ILE A 94 -8.28 0.21 14.32
CA ILE A 94 -9.25 0.98 13.54
C ILE A 94 -10.38 0.03 13.14
#